data_AF-A0AAD5EGN0-F1
#
_entry.id   AF-A0AAD5EGN0-F1
#
_cell.length_a   1.000
_cell.length_b   1.000
_cell.length_c   1.000
_cell.angle_alpha   90.00
_cell.angle_beta   90.00
_cell.angle_gamma   90.00
#
_symmetry.space_group_name_H-M   'P 1'
#
loop_
_entity.id
_entity.type
_entity.pdbx_description
1 polymer ?
#
loop_
_entity_poly.entity_id
_entity_poly.type
_entity_poly.pdbx_seq_one_letter_code
_entity_poly.pdbx_strand_id
1 'polypeptide(L)' 'MMKLMGFGGFDSTKGKHVAGADMSGANVKKQPKYRQYMNRRGGFNRPLDKV' A
#
# COMPACT_ATOMS: atom_id res chain seq x y z
N MET A 1 -11.02 -34.79 -31.05
CA MET A 1 -11.93 -34.69 -29.89
C MET A 1 -11.95 -33.30 -29.23
N MET A 2 -10.82 -32.64 -28.95
CA MET A 2 -10.79 -31.31 -28.30
C MET A 2 -11.58 -30.21 -29.05
N LYS A 3 -11.43 -30.10 -30.37
CA LYS A 3 -12.21 -29.16 -31.22
C LYS A 3 -13.72 -29.43 -31.25
N LEU A 4 -14.16 -30.66 -31.02
CA LEU A 4 -15.58 -31.07 -31.02
C LEU A 4 -16.28 -30.70 -29.70
N MET A 5 -15.53 -30.67 -28.61
CA MET A 5 -15.97 -30.22 -27.29
C MET A 5 -15.87 -28.69 -27.12
N GLY A 6 -15.54 -27.94 -28.18
CA GLY A 6 -15.41 -26.48 -28.15
C GLY A 6 -14.11 -25.94 -27.52
N PHE A 7 -13.17 -26.81 -27.12
CA PHE A 7 -11.89 -26.38 -26.54
C PHE A 7 -10.86 -26.14 -27.66
N GLY A 8 -10.58 -24.86 -27.93
CA GLY A 8 -9.65 -24.40 -28.98
C GLY A 8 -8.17 -24.33 -28.56
N GLY A 9 -7.88 -24.43 -27.26
CA GLY A 9 -6.54 -24.33 -26.68
C GLY A 9 -6.59 -23.90 -25.21
N PHE A 10 -5.49 -24.09 -24.47
CA PHE A 10 -5.33 -23.57 -23.11
C PHE A 10 -4.54 -22.26 -23.18
N ASP A 11 -5.17 -21.16 -22.78
CA ASP A 11 -4.50 -19.86 -22.69
C ASP A 11 -4.16 -19.56 -21.22
N SER A 12 -3.13 -18.75 -20.99
CA SER A 12 -2.70 -18.35 -19.64
C SER A 12 -2.77 -16.83 -19.47
N THR A 13 -3.10 -16.39 -18.26
CA THR A 13 -3.04 -14.99 -17.84
C THR A 13 -1.70 -14.62 -17.18
N LYS A 14 -0.74 -15.56 -17.11
CA LYS A 14 0.58 -15.30 -16.50
C LYS A 14 1.29 -14.15 -17.21
N GLY A 15 1.56 -13.07 -16.46
CA GLY A 15 2.23 -11.87 -16.98
C GLY A 15 1.35 -10.95 -17.86
N LYS A 16 0.05 -11.26 -18.02
CA LYS A 16 -0.90 -10.40 -18.74
C LYS A 16 -1.67 -9.55 -17.73
N HIS A 17 -1.89 -8.28 -18.03
CA HIS A 17 -2.80 -7.45 -17.25
C HIS A 17 -4.24 -7.91 -17.49
N VAL A 18 -5.01 -8.09 -16.42
CA VAL A 18 -6.42 -8.45 -16.45
C VAL A 18 -7.19 -7.31 -15.80
N ALA A 19 -8.07 -6.64 -16.57
CA ALA A 19 -8.86 -5.53 -16.08
C ALA A 19 -9.71 -5.95 -14.88
N GLY A 20 -9.69 -5.17 -13.79
CA GLY A 20 -10.41 -5.47 -12.55
C GLY A 20 -9.69 -6.43 -11.60
N ALA A 21 -8.56 -7.02 -12.00
CA ALA A 21 -7.69 -7.80 -11.12
C ALA A 21 -6.59 -6.95 -10.45
N ASP A 22 -6.68 -5.62 -10.58
CA ASP A 22 -5.73 -4.62 -10.11
C ASP A 22 -6.16 -3.94 -8.79
N MET A 23 -7.29 -4.36 -8.21
CA MET A 23 -7.74 -3.86 -6.92
C MET A 23 -6.71 -4.18 -5.82
N SER A 24 -6.18 -3.14 -5.21
CA SER A 24 -5.24 -3.25 -4.10
C SER A 24 -5.48 -2.11 -3.10
N GLY A 25 -5.09 -2.32 -1.84
CA GLY A 25 -5.22 -1.31 -0.80
C GLY A 25 -4.23 -1.55 0.33
N ALA A 26 -3.67 -0.45 0.87
CA ALA A 26 -2.77 -0.49 2.01
C ALA A 26 -3.39 0.26 3.19
N ASN A 27 -3.55 -0.42 4.33
CA ASN A 27 -3.98 0.22 5.57
C ASN A 27 -2.74 0.64 6.38
N VAL A 28 -2.28 1.86 6.16
CA VAL A 28 -1.10 2.41 6.86
C VAL A 28 -1.54 3.23 8.06
N LYS A 29 -1.45 2.62 9.25
CA LYS A 29 -1.66 3.32 10.52
C LYS A 29 -0.38 4.02 10.95
N LYS A 30 -0.40 5.36 10.97
CA LYS A 30 0.69 6.15 11.56
C LYS A 30 0.43 6.31 13.05
N GLN A 31 1.41 5.94 13.87
CA GLN A 31 1.34 6.22 15.30
C GLN A 31 1.35 7.74 15.54
N PRO A 32 0.53 8.25 16.48
CA PRO A 32 0.56 9.67 16.83
C PRO A 32 1.95 10.00 17.37
N LYS A 33 2.53 11.09 16.85
CA LYS A 33 3.79 11.62 17.38
C LYS A 33 3.47 12.71 18.38
N TYR A 34 3.81 12.48 19.64
CA TYR A 34 3.63 13.48 20.68
C TYR A 34 4.69 14.56 20.54
N ARG A 35 4.33 15.78 20.91
CA ARG A 35 5.23 16.92 20.89
C ARG A 35 5.41 17.39 22.32
N GLN A 36 6.65 17.46 22.78
CA GLN A 36 6.96 18.04 24.08
C GLN A 36 7.01 19.56 23.94
N TYR A 37 6.11 20.26 24.65
CA TYR A 37 6.09 21.73 24.69
C TYR A 37 6.85 22.28 25.91
N MET A 38 6.70 21.63 27.06
CA MET A 38 7.29 22.09 28.32
C MET A 38 8.68 21.50 28.55
N ASN A 39 9.56 22.25 29.23
CA ASN A 39 10.92 21.85 29.62
C ASN A 39 11.82 21.38 28.45
N ARG A 40 11.68 22.04 27.29
CA ARG A 40 12.48 21.73 26.10
C ARG A 40 13.91 22.25 26.26
N ARG A 41 14.91 21.41 26.00
CA ARG A 41 16.31 21.86 25.89
C ARG A 41 16.48 22.65 24.59
N GLY A 42 16.74 23.95 24.70
CA GLY A 42 17.02 24.83 23.56
C GLY A 42 16.03 25.97 23.33
N GLY A 43 15.02 26.14 24.19
CA GLY A 43 14.19 27.34 24.23
C GLY A 43 13.03 27.38 23.21
N PHE A 44 12.26 28.47 23.27
CA PHE A 44 10.96 28.61 22.61
C PHE A 44 11.02 28.57 21.07
N ASN A 45 12.04 29.17 20.45
CA ASN A 45 12.16 29.33 18.99
C ASN A 45 12.80 28.13 18.24
N ARG A 46 12.96 26.96 18.88
CA ARG A 46 13.45 25.74 18.19
C ARG A 46 12.29 24.86 17.69
N PRO A 47 12.53 23.92 16.77
CA PRO A 47 11.55 22.90 16.42
C PRO A 47 11.21 22.02 17.64
N LEU A 48 9.95 21.61 17.77
CA LEU A 48 9.54 20.70 18.85
C LEU A 48 10.08 19.30 18.61
N ASP A 49 10.60 18.70 19.68
CA ASP A 49 11.06 17.32 19.65
C ASP A 49 9.86 16.39 19.44
N LYS A 50 10.07 15.40 18.57
CA LYS A 50 9.18 14.25 18.44
C LYS A 50 9.56 13.35 19.59
N VAL A 51 8.74 13.32 20.65
CA VAL A 51 8.87 12.29 21.69
C VAL A 51 8.33 10.98 21.13
#